data_AF-A0A3Q3WMD8-F1
#
_entry.id   AF-A0A3Q3WMD8-F1
#
_cell.length_a   1.000
_cell.length_b   1.000
_cell.length_c   1.000
_cell.angle_alpha   90.00
_cell.angle_beta   90.00
_cell.angle_gamma   90.00
#
_symmetry.space_group_name_H-M   'P 1'
#
loop_
_entity.id
_entity.type
_entity.pdbx_description
1 polymer ?
#
loop_
_entity_poly.entity_id
_entity_poly.type
_entity_poly.pdbx_seq_one_letter_code
_entity_poly.pdbx_strand_id
1 'polypeptide(L)'
;MSAAMSLFSSPVYSRYWQHYQQAMAWYQRHRRAYRRALEAAYSPACSPGYRQEQRSSSCRRYADWQAEESSSDSEIECDVSNMEISEELRQYFAQTEKHREELKKQQQMEAEQQGNYVPADQDLRAVSWLSSSAAPPSERPGARRGAEMKKLYGEDAAKMQAMEAAMQLSFDRNCDLKQPKYWPVIPLKL
;
A
#
# COMPACT_ATOMS: atom_id res chain seq x y z
N MET A 1 -15.91 33.64 -7.49
CA MET A 1 -15.37 32.35 -7.02
C MET A 1 -15.23 31.37 -8.19
N SER A 2 -14.15 31.43 -8.98
CA SER A 2 -13.81 30.35 -9.95
C SER A 2 -12.40 30.55 -10.51
N ALA A 3 -11.38 30.40 -9.66
CA ALA A 3 -9.98 30.36 -10.10
C ALA A 3 -9.29 29.04 -9.71
N ALA A 4 -9.79 28.36 -8.67
CA ALA A 4 -9.24 27.09 -8.19
C ALA A 4 -9.46 25.91 -9.15
N MET A 5 -10.49 25.93 -10.00
CA MET A 5 -10.75 24.83 -10.95
C MET A 5 -9.92 24.90 -12.24
N SER A 6 -9.27 26.05 -12.51
CA SER A 6 -8.43 26.24 -13.70
C SER A 6 -7.06 25.57 -13.58
N LEU A 7 -6.47 25.56 -12.38
CA LEU A 7 -5.15 24.96 -12.11
C LEU A 7 -5.10 23.46 -12.40
N PHE A 8 -6.19 22.74 -12.15
CA PHE A 8 -6.29 21.30 -12.39
C PHE A 8 -6.47 20.92 -13.86
N SER A 9 -6.84 21.88 -14.70
CA SER A 9 -7.00 21.71 -16.15
C SER A 9 -5.74 22.10 -16.93
N SER A 10 -4.66 22.49 -16.25
CA SER A 10 -3.38 22.76 -16.88
C SER A 10 -2.80 21.48 -17.51
N PRO A 11 -2.30 21.52 -18.76
CA PRO A 11 -1.75 20.36 -19.45
C PRO A 11 -0.55 19.74 -18.70
N VAL A 12 0.10 20.50 -17.81
CA VAL A 12 1.18 20.03 -16.95
C VAL A 12 0.73 18.90 -16.01
N TYR A 13 -0.54 18.92 -15.57
CA TYR A 13 -1.11 17.90 -14.68
C TYR A 13 -1.91 16.81 -15.42
N SER A 14 -1.98 16.86 -16.75
CA SER A 14 -2.73 15.88 -17.56
C SER A 14 -2.27 14.44 -17.31
N ARG A 15 -0.94 14.21 -17.27
CA ARG A 15 -0.35 12.90 -16.95
C ARG A 15 -0.69 12.45 -15.53
N TYR A 16 -0.59 13.35 -14.56
CA TYR A 16 -0.96 13.05 -13.16
C TYR A 16 -2.42 12.58 -13.07
N TRP A 17 -3.35 13.32 -13.69
CA TRP A 17 -4.75 12.98 -13.64
C TRP A 17 -5.10 11.69 -14.41
N GLN A 18 -4.41 11.41 -15.52
CA GLN A 18 -4.55 10.13 -16.22
C GLN A 18 -4.15 8.96 -15.31
N HIS A 19 -3.02 9.08 -14.60
CA HIS A 19 -2.58 8.04 -13.66
C HIS A 19 -3.52 7.90 -12.47
N TYR A 20 -4.01 9.02 -11.91
CA TYR A 20 -5.00 9.03 -10.85
C TYR A 20 -6.30 8.32 -11.27
N GLN A 21 -6.81 8.63 -12.46
CA GLN A 21 -8.01 7.98 -13.01
C GLN A 21 -7.80 6.47 -13.20
N GLN A 22 -6.64 6.05 -13.69
CA GLN A 22 -6.31 4.63 -13.81
C GLN A 22 -6.26 3.92 -12.45
N ALA A 23 -5.67 4.57 -11.43
CA ALA A 23 -5.61 4.04 -10.07
C ALA A 23 -7.01 3.95 -9.44
N MET A 24 -7.85 4.97 -9.60
CA MET A 24 -9.23 4.96 -9.12
C MET A 24 -10.09 3.93 -9.84
N ALA A 25 -9.91 3.75 -11.16
CA ALA A 25 -10.60 2.70 -11.91
C ALA A 25 -10.22 1.30 -11.41
N TRP A 26 -8.94 1.07 -11.12
CA TRP A 26 -8.48 -0.18 -10.50
C TRP A 26 -9.11 -0.38 -9.12
N TYR A 27 -9.06 0.63 -8.25
CA TYR A 27 -9.62 0.57 -6.90
C TYR A 27 -11.12 0.25 -6.90
N GLN A 28 -11.88 0.88 -7.81
CA GLN A 28 -13.31 0.61 -7.95
C GLN A 28 -13.59 -0.82 -8.41
N ARG A 29 -12.83 -1.33 -9.39
CA ARG A 29 -12.95 -2.72 -9.86
C ARG A 29 -12.60 -3.71 -8.74
N HIS A 30 -11.53 -3.44 -8.00
CA HIS A 30 -11.12 -4.25 -6.87
C HIS A 30 -12.16 -4.26 -5.76
N ARG A 31 -12.69 -3.10 -5.37
CA ARG A 31 -13.75 -2.98 -4.38
C ARG A 31 -15.04 -3.69 -4.79
N ARG A 32 -15.40 -3.67 -6.07
CA ARG A 32 -16.54 -4.44 -6.62
C ARG A 32 -16.27 -5.94 -6.60
N ALA A 33 -15.06 -6.38 -6.96
CA ALA A 33 -14.66 -7.78 -6.91
C ALA A 33 -14.66 -8.32 -5.47
N TYR A 34 -14.09 -7.57 -4.53
CA TYR A 34 -14.09 -7.89 -3.10
C TYR A 34 -15.51 -7.99 -2.55
N ARG A 35 -16.40 -7.04 -2.89
CA ARG A 35 -17.81 -7.11 -2.51
C ARG A 35 -18.49 -8.36 -3.06
N ARG A 36 -18.28 -8.68 -4.35
CA ARG A 36 -18.84 -9.90 -4.97
C ARG A 36 -18.28 -11.18 -4.34
N ALA A 37 -17.02 -11.19 -3.95
CA ALA A 37 -16.40 -12.33 -3.28
C ALA A 37 -16.95 -12.52 -1.87
N LEU A 38 -17.13 -11.44 -1.10
CA LEU A 38 -17.82 -11.47 0.19
C LEU A 38 -19.27 -11.91 0.03
N GLU A 39 -20.00 -11.34 -0.91
CA GLU A 39 -21.36 -11.75 -1.22
C GLU A 39 -21.41 -13.23 -1.61
N ALA A 40 -20.46 -13.76 -2.39
CA ALA A 40 -20.42 -15.19 -2.72
C ALA A 40 -20.09 -16.09 -1.50
N ALA A 41 -19.19 -15.65 -0.62
CA ALA A 41 -18.81 -16.37 0.59
C ALA A 41 -19.94 -16.39 1.64
N TYR A 42 -20.74 -15.33 1.69
CA TYR A 42 -21.85 -15.15 2.64
C TYR A 42 -23.23 -15.27 1.99
N SER A 43 -23.33 -15.63 0.70
CA SER A 43 -24.61 -15.75 -0.01
C SER A 43 -25.37 -16.96 0.51
N PRO A 44 -26.65 -16.80 0.91
CA PRO A 44 -27.51 -17.92 1.31
C PRO A 44 -27.69 -18.99 0.23
N ALA A 45 -27.31 -18.73 -1.02
CA ALA A 45 -27.56 -19.62 -2.16
C ALA A 45 -26.59 -20.81 -2.27
N CYS A 46 -25.46 -20.81 -1.55
CA CYS A 46 -24.49 -21.91 -1.54
C CYS A 46 -24.52 -22.71 -0.23
N SER A 47 -25.71 -22.95 0.33
CA SER A 47 -25.90 -23.92 1.41
C SER A 47 -26.38 -25.25 0.82
N PRO A 48 -25.55 -26.32 0.80
CA PRO A 48 -26.01 -27.65 0.43
C PRO A 48 -26.97 -28.15 1.53
N GLY A 49 -28.25 -28.20 1.18
CA GLY A 49 -29.32 -29.00 1.76
C GLY A 49 -29.18 -29.45 3.22
N TYR A 50 -29.55 -28.59 4.16
CA TYR A 50 -30.18 -29.03 5.41
C TYR A 50 -31.45 -28.20 5.66
N ARG A 51 -32.55 -28.81 5.23
CA ARG A 51 -33.90 -28.78 5.81
C ARG A 51 -34.23 -27.58 6.74
N GLN A 52 -35.02 -26.69 6.16
CA GLN A 52 -36.01 -25.83 6.77
C GLN A 52 -36.68 -26.45 8.02
N GLU A 53 -36.31 -25.95 9.19
CA GLU A 53 -37.20 -25.57 10.32
C GLU A 53 -36.30 -25.08 11.48
N GLN A 54 -36.74 -24.06 12.22
CA GLN A 54 -36.07 -23.45 13.39
C GLN A 54 -35.07 -22.28 13.20
N ARG A 55 -35.21 -21.42 12.18
CA ARG A 55 -34.49 -20.12 12.17
C ARG A 55 -35.36 -18.87 12.11
N SER A 56 -36.64 -18.98 12.45
CA SER A 56 -37.54 -17.80 12.59
C SER A 56 -37.31 -16.97 13.86
N SER A 57 -36.33 -17.29 14.71
CA SER A 57 -36.16 -16.63 16.02
C SER A 57 -34.92 -15.70 16.13
N SER A 58 -34.01 -15.71 15.15
CA SER A 58 -32.73 -14.97 15.27
C SER A 58 -32.61 -13.73 14.39
N CYS A 59 -33.50 -13.51 13.41
CA CYS A 59 -33.39 -12.37 12.47
C CYS A 59 -34.49 -11.31 12.65
N ARG A 60 -35.16 -11.27 13.81
CA ARG A 60 -36.09 -10.19 14.17
C ARG A 60 -35.51 -9.16 15.14
N ARG A 61 -34.29 -9.41 15.66
CA ARG A 61 -33.72 -8.67 16.79
C ARG A 61 -32.87 -7.45 16.40
N TYR A 62 -32.59 -7.25 15.11
CA TYR A 62 -31.69 -6.18 14.62
C TYR A 62 -32.37 -5.11 13.76
N ALA A 63 -33.68 -5.21 13.51
CA ALA A 63 -34.42 -4.20 12.75
C ALA A 63 -34.93 -3.03 13.63
N ASP A 64 -34.81 -3.14 14.95
CA ASP A 64 -35.40 -2.21 15.94
C ASP A 64 -34.47 -1.05 16.33
N TRP A 65 -33.19 -1.09 15.94
CA TRP A 65 -32.19 -0.10 16.35
C TRP A 65 -32.14 1.17 15.48
N GLN A 66 -33.05 1.33 14.51
CA GLN A 66 -32.99 2.41 13.51
C GLN A 66 -34.28 3.24 13.41
N ALA A 67 -35.05 3.32 14.49
CA ALA A 67 -36.15 4.28 14.60
C ALA A 67 -36.16 4.87 16.02
N GLU A 68 -36.35 6.18 16.11
CA GLU A 68 -36.36 7.03 17.32
C GLU A 68 -35.02 7.66 17.71
N GLU A 69 -34.54 8.57 16.86
CA GLU A 69 -33.72 9.70 17.33
C GLU A 69 -34.65 10.70 18.05
N SER A 70 -35.10 10.34 19.26
CA SER A 70 -35.78 11.26 20.16
C SER A 70 -34.73 11.87 21.08
N SER A 71 -34.28 13.07 20.71
CA SER A 71 -33.32 13.90 21.44
C SER A 71 -33.90 14.32 22.80
N SER A 72 -33.80 13.45 23.80
CA SER A 72 -34.04 13.79 25.20
C SER A 72 -32.71 14.09 25.88
N ASP A 73 -32.33 15.37 25.85
CA ASP A 73 -31.18 15.94 26.55
C ASP A 73 -31.45 15.99 28.06
N SER A 74 -31.28 14.85 28.73
CA SER A 74 -31.22 14.79 30.18
C SER A 74 -29.76 14.80 30.60
N GLU A 75 -29.31 15.93 31.15
CA GLU A 75 -28.03 16.08 31.84
C GLU A 75 -28.02 15.15 33.06
N ILE A 76 -27.47 13.94 32.88
CA ILE A 76 -27.28 12.96 33.95
C ILE A 76 -25.99 13.37 34.66
N GLU A 77 -26.14 14.03 35.80
CA GLU A 77 -25.04 14.29 36.73
C GLU A 77 -24.57 12.96 37.33
N CYS A 78 -23.57 12.34 36.69
CA CYS A 78 -22.94 11.11 37.17
C CYS A 78 -22.05 11.43 38.38
N ASP A 79 -22.53 11.16 39.59
CA ASP A 79 -21.74 11.28 40.82
C ASP A 79 -20.61 10.22 40.84
N VAL A 80 -19.42 10.63 40.39
CA VAL A 80 -18.21 9.79 40.28
C VAL A 80 -17.61 9.47 41.66
N SER A 81 -18.04 10.16 42.73
CA SER A 81 -17.42 10.04 44.06
C SER A 81 -17.69 8.70 44.76
N ASN A 82 -18.74 7.99 44.34
CA ASN A 82 -19.18 6.72 44.94
C ASN A 82 -18.97 5.48 44.03
N MET A 83 -18.22 5.60 42.94
CA MET A 83 -17.97 4.46 42.05
C MET A 83 -16.81 3.61 42.57
N GLU A 84 -17.12 2.62 43.40
CA GLU A 84 -16.14 1.62 43.84
C GLU A 84 -15.67 0.80 42.64
N ILE A 85 -14.45 1.07 42.17
CA ILE A 85 -13.80 0.28 41.12
C ILE A 85 -13.53 -1.09 41.71
N SER A 86 -14.21 -2.11 41.19
CA SER A 86 -13.97 -3.49 41.61
C SER A 86 -12.49 -3.86 41.42
N GLU A 87 -11.96 -4.67 42.33
CA GLU A 87 -10.57 -5.12 42.28
C GLU A 87 -10.23 -5.81 40.94
N GLU A 88 -11.19 -6.52 40.36
CA GLU A 88 -11.07 -7.15 39.04
C GLU A 88 -10.88 -6.11 37.91
N LEU A 89 -11.65 -5.02 37.93
CA LEU A 89 -11.53 -3.98 36.92
C LEU A 89 -10.21 -3.19 37.05
N ARG A 90 -9.73 -3.01 38.29
CA ARG A 90 -8.41 -2.44 38.56
C ARG A 90 -7.27 -3.30 37.99
N GLN A 91 -7.39 -4.62 38.10
CA GLN A 91 -6.43 -5.55 37.49
C GLN A 91 -6.51 -5.53 35.95
N TYR A 92 -7.70 -5.40 35.37
CA TYR A 92 -7.88 -5.30 33.92
C TYR A 92 -7.24 -4.02 33.34
N PHE A 93 -7.38 -2.89 34.01
CA PHE A 93 -6.70 -1.66 33.59
C PHE A 93 -5.17 -1.80 33.65
N ALA A 94 -4.63 -2.43 34.70
CA ALA A 94 -3.19 -2.71 34.78
C ALA A 94 -2.70 -3.65 33.67
N GLN A 95 -3.52 -4.64 33.26
CA GLN A 95 -3.20 -5.51 32.12
C GLN A 95 -3.24 -4.76 30.78
N THR A 96 -4.25 -3.91 30.59
CA THR A 96 -4.44 -3.13 29.36
C THR A 96 -3.33 -2.09 29.17
N GLU A 97 -2.89 -1.48 30.28
CA GLU A 97 -1.80 -0.52 30.29
C GLU A 97 -0.46 -1.18 29.95
N LYS A 98 -0.13 -2.32 30.56
CA LYS A 98 1.06 -3.10 30.22
C LYS A 98 1.10 -3.47 28.74
N HIS A 99 -0.02 -3.90 28.17
CA HIS A 99 -0.12 -4.22 26.74
C HIS A 99 0.13 -2.98 25.85
N ARG A 100 -0.45 -1.82 26.21
CA ARG A 100 -0.24 -0.56 25.47
C ARG A 100 1.22 -0.11 25.50
N GLU A 101 1.89 -0.25 26.64
CA GLU A 101 3.31 0.07 26.77
C GLU A 101 4.20 -0.88 25.96
N GLU A 102 3.86 -2.17 25.94
CA GLU A 102 4.59 -3.18 25.17
C GLU A 102 4.49 -2.93 23.66
N LEU A 103 3.28 -2.64 23.15
CA LEU A 103 3.08 -2.27 21.75
C LEU A 103 3.84 -0.99 21.36
N LYS A 104 3.85 0.03 22.24
CA LYS A 104 4.61 1.26 22.00
C LYS A 104 6.12 0.99 21.90
N LYS A 105 6.67 0.12 22.76
CA LYS A 105 8.08 -0.27 22.70
C LYS A 105 8.40 -1.04 21.42
N GLN A 106 7.53 -1.97 21.02
CA GLN A 106 7.70 -2.70 19.76
C GLN A 106 7.70 -1.77 18.53
N GLN A 107 6.77 -0.80 18.48
CA GLN A 107 6.73 0.20 17.39
C GLN A 107 7.98 1.07 17.34
N GLN A 108 8.53 1.47 18.49
CA GLN A 108 9.77 2.26 18.54
C GLN A 108 10.96 1.44 18.01
N MET A 109 11.10 0.20 18.47
CA MET A 109 12.14 -0.72 18.01
C MET A 109 12.01 -1.03 16.51
N GLU A 110 10.79 -1.14 15.99
CA GLU A 110 10.52 -1.36 14.56
C GLU A 110 10.82 -0.12 13.73
N ALA A 111 10.46 1.08 14.21
CA ALA A 111 10.78 2.34 13.54
C ALA A 111 12.28 2.60 13.47
N GLU A 112 13.03 2.27 14.53
CA GLU A 112 14.49 2.32 14.55
C GLU A 112 15.11 1.32 13.56
N GLN A 113 14.56 0.10 13.47
CA GLN A 113 14.98 -0.90 12.47
C GLN A 113 14.64 -0.47 11.04
N GLN A 114 13.49 0.17 10.82
CA GLN A 114 13.07 0.71 9.53
C GLN A 114 13.96 1.89 9.07
N GLY A 115 14.71 2.55 9.96
CA GLY A 115 15.68 3.59 9.60
C GLY A 115 16.83 3.10 8.71
N ASN A 116 17.14 1.80 8.74
CA ASN A 116 18.15 1.17 7.88
C ASN A 116 17.56 0.56 6.59
N TYR A 117 16.24 0.60 6.44
CA TYR A 117 15.55 0.06 5.27
C TYR A 117 15.53 1.11 4.15
N VAL A 118 16.33 0.88 3.11
CA VAL A 118 16.28 1.68 1.88
C VAL A 118 15.11 1.19 1.02
N PRO A 119 14.09 2.01 0.74
CA PRO A 119 13.00 1.61 -0.15
C PRO A 119 13.55 1.25 -1.53
N ALA A 120 13.14 0.09 -2.07
CA ALA A 120 13.60 -0.41 -3.37
C ALA A 120 13.31 0.53 -4.56
N ASP A 121 12.40 1.49 -4.36
CA ASP A 121 12.00 2.49 -5.36
C ASP A 121 12.85 3.78 -5.31
N GLN A 122 13.84 3.89 -4.41
CA GLN A 122 14.86 4.94 -4.53
C GLN A 122 15.72 4.64 -5.75
N ASP A 123 15.30 5.16 -6.89
CA ASP A 123 16.07 5.19 -8.12
C ASP A 123 17.42 5.87 -7.81
N LEU A 124 18.48 5.08 -7.65
CA LEU A 124 19.85 5.55 -7.39
C LEU A 124 20.33 6.56 -8.45
N ARG A 125 19.62 6.66 -9.59
CA ARG A 125 19.81 7.69 -10.60
C ARG A 125 19.49 9.10 -10.10
N ALA A 126 18.56 9.29 -9.17
CA ALA A 126 18.24 10.61 -8.61
C ALA A 126 19.41 11.17 -7.78
N VAL A 127 20.06 10.30 -7.00
CA VAL A 127 21.26 10.65 -6.23
C VAL A 127 22.44 10.91 -7.16
N SER A 128 22.56 10.16 -8.26
CA SER A 128 23.54 10.42 -9.32
C SER A 128 23.34 11.77 -10.03
N TRP A 129 22.11 12.28 -10.12
CA TRP A 129 21.81 13.58 -10.72
C TRP A 129 22.13 14.74 -9.76
N LEU A 130 21.92 14.57 -8.45
CA LEU A 130 22.27 15.57 -7.44
C LEU A 130 23.78 15.62 -7.17
N SER A 131 24.46 14.49 -7.26
CA SER A 131 25.94 14.39 -7.21
C SER A 131 26.60 14.57 -8.58
N SER A 132 25.85 15.08 -9.57
CA SER A 132 26.36 15.31 -10.92
C SER A 132 27.38 16.44 -10.86
N SER A 133 28.66 16.05 -10.84
CA SER A 133 29.77 16.98 -11.00
C SER A 133 29.59 17.74 -12.31
N ALA A 134 29.67 19.08 -12.26
CA ALA A 134 29.63 19.92 -13.46
C ALA A 134 30.86 19.74 -14.37
N ALA A 135 31.87 18.98 -13.92
CA ALA A 135 33.02 18.62 -14.72
C ALA A 135 32.67 17.44 -15.66
N PRO A 136 33.11 17.46 -16.93
CA PRO A 136 32.92 16.33 -17.83
C PRO A 136 33.56 15.07 -17.21
N PRO A 137 32.93 13.89 -17.34
CA PRO A 137 33.50 12.64 -16.88
C PRO A 137 34.92 12.49 -17.43
N SER A 138 35.92 12.39 -16.54
CA SER A 138 37.32 12.23 -16.93
C SER A 138 37.58 10.91 -17.66
N GLU A 139 36.67 9.97 -17.49
CA GLU A 139 36.71 8.65 -18.08
C GLU A 139 35.63 8.51 -19.15
N ARG A 140 36.02 7.99 -20.32
CA ARG A 140 35.07 7.74 -21.40
C ARG A 140 33.99 6.77 -20.91
N PRO A 141 32.69 7.09 -21.04
CA PRO A 141 31.61 6.19 -20.64
C PRO A 141 31.79 4.80 -21.26
N GLY A 142 31.83 3.77 -20.42
CA GLY A 142 32.04 2.39 -20.85
C GLY A 142 33.50 1.93 -21.00
N ALA A 143 34.50 2.80 -20.84
CA ALA A 143 35.91 2.42 -20.93
C ALA A 143 36.32 1.39 -19.85
N ARG A 144 35.92 1.61 -18.59
CA ARG A 144 36.13 0.64 -17.49
C ARG A 144 35.52 -0.71 -17.81
N ARG A 145 34.24 -0.70 -18.16
CA ARG A 145 33.48 -1.90 -18.49
C ARG A 145 34.10 -2.66 -19.66
N GLY A 146 34.64 -1.96 -20.65
CA GLY A 146 35.38 -2.56 -21.76
C GLY A 146 36.69 -3.23 -21.32
N ALA A 147 37.46 -2.58 -20.44
CA ALA A 147 38.69 -3.15 -19.88
C ALA A 147 38.42 -4.37 -19.00
N GLU A 148 37.36 -4.32 -18.18
CA GLU A 148 36.91 -5.43 -17.35
C GLU A 148 36.43 -6.61 -18.21
N MET A 149 35.64 -6.35 -19.25
CA MET A 149 35.22 -7.37 -20.21
C MET A 149 36.42 -8.04 -20.90
N LYS A 150 37.43 -7.26 -21.31
CA LYS A 150 38.68 -7.83 -21.86
C LYS A 150 39.47 -8.63 -20.84
N LYS A 151 39.48 -8.23 -19.56
CA LYS A 151 40.14 -8.97 -18.47
C LYS A 151 39.43 -10.30 -18.18
N LEU A 152 38.10 -10.33 -18.23
CA LEU A 152 37.29 -11.51 -17.89
C LEU A 152 37.18 -12.50 -19.05
N TYR A 153 36.97 -12.00 -20.27
CA TYR A 153 36.60 -12.81 -21.44
C TYR A 153 37.65 -12.80 -22.56
N GLY A 154 38.73 -12.03 -22.42
CA GLY A 154 39.84 -12.02 -23.39
C GLY A 154 39.39 -11.63 -24.80
N GLU A 155 39.71 -12.48 -25.78
CA GLU A 155 39.36 -12.29 -27.19
C GLU A 155 37.84 -12.35 -27.44
N ASP A 156 37.11 -13.14 -26.62
CA ASP A 156 35.66 -13.30 -26.72
C ASP A 156 34.87 -12.15 -26.07
N ALA A 157 35.54 -11.15 -25.51
CA ALA A 157 34.90 -10.00 -24.88
C ALA A 157 33.89 -9.31 -25.80
N ALA A 158 34.24 -9.12 -27.08
CA ALA A 158 33.35 -8.51 -28.06
C ALA A 158 32.09 -9.37 -28.32
N LYS A 159 32.26 -10.69 -28.35
CA LYS A 159 31.15 -11.65 -28.54
C LYS A 159 30.19 -11.62 -27.36
N MET A 160 30.72 -11.62 -26.13
CA MET A 160 29.91 -11.54 -24.90
C MET A 160 29.14 -10.21 -24.82
N GLN A 161 29.81 -9.09 -25.11
CA GLN A 161 29.15 -7.79 -25.17
C GLN A 161 28.04 -7.74 -26.22
N ALA A 162 28.27 -8.35 -27.40
CA ALA A 162 27.26 -8.41 -28.45
C ALA A 162 26.05 -9.24 -28.03
N MET A 163 26.26 -10.38 -27.37
CA MET A 163 25.17 -11.22 -26.85
C MET A 163 24.35 -10.49 -25.78
N GLU A 164 25.01 -9.83 -24.82
CA GLU A 164 24.34 -9.05 -23.77
C GLU A 164 23.53 -7.89 -24.38
N ALA A 165 24.11 -7.17 -25.34
CA ALA A 165 23.41 -6.10 -26.04
C ALA A 165 22.21 -6.62 -26.83
N ALA A 166 22.34 -7.77 -27.51
CA ALA A 166 21.21 -8.40 -28.22
C ALA A 166 20.09 -8.82 -27.26
N MET A 167 20.43 -9.36 -26.08
CA MET A 167 19.47 -9.70 -25.04
C MET A 167 18.76 -8.45 -24.50
N GLN A 168 19.52 -7.38 -24.20
CA GLN A 168 18.95 -6.13 -23.73
C GLN A 168 18.03 -5.48 -24.77
N LEU A 169 18.44 -5.44 -26.04
CA LEU A 169 17.59 -4.94 -27.14
C LEU A 169 16.30 -5.76 -27.29
N SER A 170 16.36 -7.07 -27.09
CA SER A 170 15.17 -7.93 -27.13
C SER A 170 14.20 -7.60 -25.98
N PHE A 171 14.74 -7.30 -24.80
CA PHE A 171 13.97 -6.88 -23.64
C PHE A 171 13.35 -5.50 -23.87
N ASP A 172 14.17 -4.52 -24.27
CA ASP A 172 13.73 -3.14 -24.52
C ASP A 172 12.64 -3.10 -25.60
N ARG A 173 12.81 -3.87 -26.70
CA ARG A 173 11.77 -4.02 -27.73
C ARG A 173 10.45 -4.52 -27.16
N ASN A 174 10.49 -5.50 -26.26
CA ASN A 174 9.28 -6.03 -25.63
C ASN A 174 8.66 -5.01 -24.65
N CYS A 175 9.48 -4.25 -23.92
CA CYS A 175 9.05 -3.18 -23.05
C CYS A 175 8.40 -2.03 -23.83
N ASP A 176 8.98 -1.61 -24.95
CA ASP A 176 8.44 -0.55 -25.80
C ASP A 176 7.10 -0.96 -26.44
N LEU A 177 7.01 -2.20 -26.91
CA LEU A 177 5.80 -2.72 -27.56
C LEU A 177 4.66 -2.95 -26.58
N LYS A 178 4.96 -3.53 -25.40
CA LYS A 178 3.93 -3.94 -24.44
C LYS A 178 3.65 -2.89 -23.37
N GLN A 179 4.58 -1.93 -23.17
CA GLN A 179 4.61 -0.97 -22.06
C GLN A 179 4.09 -1.61 -20.77
N PRO A 180 4.69 -2.74 -20.34
CA PRO A 180 4.15 -3.49 -19.22
C PRO A 180 4.12 -2.56 -18.01
N LYS A 181 2.93 -2.36 -17.46
CA LYS A 181 2.76 -1.58 -16.24
C LYS A 181 3.38 -2.40 -15.13
N TYR A 182 4.58 -2.04 -14.70
CA TYR A 182 5.21 -2.64 -13.53
C TYR A 182 4.17 -2.59 -12.41
N TRP A 183 3.85 -3.78 -11.89
CA TRP A 183 2.81 -3.97 -10.89
C TRP A 183 3.03 -2.99 -9.74
N PRO A 184 1.99 -2.41 -9.12
CA PRO A 184 2.24 -1.45 -8.06
C PRO A 184 3.03 -2.13 -6.95
N VAL A 185 4.24 -1.65 -6.71
CA VAL A 185 4.99 -1.87 -5.48
C VAL A 185 4.21 -1.12 -4.41
N ILE A 186 3.17 -1.76 -3.88
CA ILE A 186 2.44 -1.24 -2.74
C ILE A 186 3.26 -1.67 -1.53
N PRO A 187 3.92 -0.76 -0.80
CA PRO A 187 4.52 -1.11 0.46
C PRO A 187 3.37 -1.50 1.39
N LEU A 188 3.20 -2.81 1.60
CA LEU A 188 2.33 -3.34 2.64
C LEU A 188 3.07 -3.14 3.96
N LYS A 189 2.57 -2.22 4.79
CA LYS A 189 2.92 -2.21 6.21
C LYS A 189 2.10 -3.33 6.87
N LEU A 190 2.75 -4.45 7.17
CA LEU A 190 2.21 -5.52 8.01
C LEU A 190 2.58 -5.22 9.46
#